data_AF-A0A257LWV6-F1
#
_entry.id   AF-A0A257LWV6-F1
#
_cell.length_a   1.000
_cell.length_b   1.000
_cell.length_c   1.000
_cell.angle_alpha   90.00
_cell.angle_beta   90.00
_cell.angle_gamma   90.00
#
_symmetry.space_group_name_H-M   'P 1'
#
loop_
_entity.id
_entity.type
_entity.pdbx_description
1 polymer ?
#
loop_
_entity_poly.entity_id
_entity_poly.type
_entity_poly.pdbx_seq_one_letter_code
_entity_poly.pdbx_strand_id
1 'polypeptide(L)'
;IIGANTKVGPNCYLRGSTSIGENCHIGQSVEIKNCLILSNTNVGHLSYVGDSVLGEKGNFGAGTTVSNLRHDGKNHRSMVNGELIDTGRRKFGTIVGDGVHTGINTSIYPGRKLWPNTSTRPGEIVQKDITEV
;
A
#
# COMPACT_ATOMS: atom_id res chain seq x y z
N ILE A 1 9.93 -2.46 -12.78
CA ILE A 1 10.75 -3.67 -12.51
C ILE A 1 9.82 -4.73 -11.94
N ILE A 2 9.90 -5.97 -12.40
CA ILE A 2 9.08 -7.08 -11.91
C ILE A 2 10.04 -8.25 -11.63
N GLY A 3 10.07 -8.71 -10.38
CA GLY A 3 10.94 -9.79 -9.93
C GLY A 3 10.54 -11.17 -10.45
N ALA A 4 11.42 -12.15 -10.23
CA ALA A 4 11.21 -13.52 -10.66
C ALA A 4 9.94 -14.13 -10.03
N ASN A 5 9.28 -15.05 -10.76
CA ASN A 5 8.09 -15.78 -10.31
C ASN A 5 6.87 -14.92 -9.91
N THR A 6 6.90 -13.60 -10.17
CA THR A 6 5.77 -12.71 -9.90
C THR A 6 4.70 -12.87 -10.97
N LYS A 7 3.46 -13.09 -10.54
CA LYS A 7 2.28 -13.23 -11.41
C LYS A 7 1.57 -11.89 -11.55
N VAL A 8 1.38 -11.43 -12.78
CA VAL A 8 0.75 -10.14 -13.08
C VAL A 8 -0.44 -10.36 -14.01
N GLY A 9 -1.62 -9.89 -13.61
CA GLY A 9 -2.86 -9.93 -14.37
C GLY A 9 -3.83 -11.07 -13.96
N PRO A 10 -4.90 -11.26 -14.74
CA PRO A 10 -5.24 -10.50 -15.96
C PRO A 10 -5.73 -9.08 -15.66
N ASN A 11 -5.72 -8.17 -16.63
CA ASN A 11 -6.37 -6.85 -16.53
C ASN A 11 -5.96 -5.98 -15.33
N CYS A 12 -4.69 -6.04 -14.91
CA CYS A 12 -4.10 -5.07 -13.98
C CYS A 12 -3.48 -3.89 -14.74
N TYR A 13 -3.31 -2.76 -14.07
CA TYR A 13 -2.62 -1.60 -14.63
C TYR A 13 -1.43 -1.21 -13.78
N LEU A 14 -0.22 -1.47 -14.30
CA LEU A 14 1.04 -1.04 -13.68
C LEU A 14 1.53 0.23 -14.38
N ARG A 15 1.82 1.29 -13.62
CA ARG A 15 2.31 2.55 -14.21
C ARG A 15 3.28 3.31 -13.31
N GLY A 16 3.99 4.25 -13.91
CA GLY A 16 4.97 5.10 -13.22
C GLY A 16 6.17 4.30 -12.71
N SER A 17 6.84 4.83 -11.69
CA SER A 17 8.06 4.24 -11.12
C SER A 17 7.72 3.09 -10.16
N THR A 18 7.31 1.95 -10.71
CA THR A 18 6.90 0.77 -9.93
C THR A 18 7.97 -0.33 -9.98
N SER A 19 8.34 -0.82 -8.79
CA SER A 19 9.20 -1.98 -8.58
C SER A 19 8.48 -3.03 -7.74
N ILE A 20 8.43 -4.25 -8.24
CA ILE A 20 7.76 -5.39 -7.59
C ILE A 20 8.80 -6.49 -7.41
N GLY A 21 8.89 -7.02 -6.19
CA GLY A 21 9.79 -8.11 -5.81
C GLY A 21 9.44 -9.44 -6.47
N GLU A 22 10.08 -10.50 -5.99
CA GLU A 22 9.83 -11.86 -6.45
C GLU A 22 8.65 -12.52 -5.74
N ASN A 23 8.06 -13.53 -6.39
CA ASN A 23 6.97 -14.34 -5.84
C ASN A 23 5.73 -13.52 -5.42
N CYS A 24 5.49 -12.37 -6.04
CA CYS A 24 4.32 -11.54 -5.78
C CYS A 24 3.14 -11.95 -6.69
N HIS A 25 1.93 -11.53 -6.31
CA HIS A 25 0.75 -11.61 -7.17
C HIS A 25 0.05 -10.26 -7.26
N ILE A 26 0.01 -9.71 -8.48
CA ILE A 26 -0.82 -8.55 -8.82
C ILE A 26 -1.95 -9.04 -9.71
N GLY A 27 -3.15 -9.17 -9.15
CA GLY A 27 -4.26 -9.81 -9.84
C GLY A 27 -5.21 -8.83 -10.55
N GLN A 28 -6.46 -9.24 -10.71
CA GLN A 28 -7.40 -8.59 -11.62
C GLN A 28 -7.96 -7.26 -11.11
N SER A 29 -8.04 -6.28 -12.02
CA SER A 29 -8.48 -4.91 -11.73
C SER A 29 -7.71 -4.26 -10.58
N VAL A 30 -6.43 -4.60 -10.47
CA VAL A 30 -5.50 -3.93 -9.57
C VAL A 30 -4.74 -2.87 -10.34
N GLU A 31 -4.70 -1.64 -9.81
CA GLU A 31 -3.85 -0.57 -10.31
C GLU A 31 -2.73 -0.27 -9.31
N ILE A 32 -1.49 -0.36 -9.78
CA ILE A 32 -0.28 -0.01 -9.02
C ILE A 32 0.43 1.16 -9.69
N LYS A 33 0.70 2.21 -8.92
CA LYS A 33 1.34 3.43 -9.43
C LYS A 33 2.42 3.94 -8.48
N ASN A 34 3.67 4.08 -8.95
CA ASN A 34 4.78 4.63 -8.16
C ASN A 34 5.01 3.88 -6.83
N CYS A 35 5.07 2.55 -6.86
CA CYS A 35 5.19 1.74 -5.66
C CYS A 35 6.50 0.95 -5.59
N LEU A 36 7.00 0.76 -4.37
CA LEU A 36 7.95 -0.30 -4.04
C LEU A 36 7.17 -1.42 -3.33
N ILE A 37 7.10 -2.60 -3.95
CA ILE A 37 6.44 -3.78 -3.38
C ILE A 37 7.53 -4.83 -3.18
N LEU A 38 7.80 -5.21 -1.93
CA LEU A 38 8.80 -6.24 -1.63
C LEU A 38 8.25 -7.64 -1.90
N SER A 39 9.13 -8.63 -1.78
CA SER A 39 8.87 -10.01 -2.21
C SER A 39 7.77 -10.69 -1.40
N ASN A 40 7.12 -11.68 -2.02
CA ASN A 40 6.05 -12.48 -1.42
C ASN A 40 4.80 -11.69 -1.03
N THR A 41 4.58 -10.50 -1.60
CA THR A 41 3.45 -9.62 -1.29
C THR A 41 2.38 -9.67 -2.38
N ASN A 42 1.12 -9.80 -1.97
CA ASN A 42 0.00 -10.01 -2.87
C ASN A 42 -1.01 -8.85 -2.81
N VAL A 43 -1.38 -8.35 -3.98
CA VAL A 43 -2.50 -7.42 -4.19
C VAL A 43 -3.38 -8.06 -5.26
N GLY A 44 -4.36 -8.84 -4.81
CA GLY A 44 -5.04 -9.79 -5.68
C GLY A 44 -6.19 -9.19 -6.51
N HIS A 45 -6.98 -8.29 -5.93
CA HIS A 45 -8.28 -7.97 -6.51
C HIS A 45 -8.72 -6.52 -6.23
N LEU A 46 -9.21 -5.84 -7.27
CA LEU A 46 -10.01 -4.61 -7.16
C LEU A 46 -9.37 -3.51 -6.28
N SER A 47 -8.05 -3.42 -6.29
CA SER A 47 -7.30 -2.56 -5.39
C SER A 47 -6.58 -1.46 -6.15
N TYR A 48 -6.53 -0.26 -5.58
CA TYR A 48 -5.64 0.81 -6.03
C TYR A 48 -4.57 1.07 -4.97
N VAL A 49 -3.30 0.99 -5.39
CA VAL A 49 -2.14 1.29 -4.55
C VAL A 49 -1.25 2.29 -5.28
N GLY A 50 -1.13 3.50 -4.73
CA GLY A 50 -0.40 4.59 -5.36
C GLY A 50 0.58 5.30 -4.41
N ASP A 51 1.80 5.54 -4.87
CA ASP A 51 2.83 6.31 -4.15
C ASP A 51 3.14 5.71 -2.75
N SER A 52 3.32 4.37 -2.70
CA SER A 52 3.38 3.57 -1.47
C SER A 52 4.60 2.65 -1.40
N VAL A 53 4.92 2.18 -0.19
CA VAL A 53 5.87 1.10 0.09
C VAL A 53 5.14 -0.05 0.77
N LEU A 54 5.22 -1.25 0.21
CA LEU A 54 4.68 -2.47 0.81
C LEU A 54 5.81 -3.43 1.18
N GLY A 55 5.86 -3.82 2.45
CA GLY A 55 6.81 -4.78 3.00
C GLY A 55 6.67 -6.18 2.41
N GLU A 56 7.46 -7.13 2.91
CA GLU A 56 7.44 -8.52 2.48
C GLU A 56 6.24 -9.28 3.06
N LYS A 57 5.82 -10.36 2.39
CA LYS A 57 4.80 -11.30 2.90
C LYS A 57 3.46 -10.64 3.26
N GLY A 58 3.14 -9.51 2.63
CA GLY A 58 1.88 -8.81 2.83
C GLY A 58 0.74 -9.39 1.98
N ASN A 59 -0.50 -9.16 2.39
CA ASN A 59 -1.68 -9.52 1.61
C ASN A 59 -2.75 -8.44 1.69
N PHE A 60 -3.09 -7.87 0.54
CA PHE A 60 -4.16 -6.89 0.44
C PHE A 60 -5.47 -7.61 0.09
N GLY A 61 -6.41 -7.62 1.04
CA GLY A 61 -7.77 -8.09 0.83
C GLY A 61 -8.45 -7.34 -0.31
N ALA A 62 -9.32 -8.03 -1.04
CA ALA A 62 -10.03 -7.48 -2.20
C ALA A 62 -10.68 -6.12 -1.87
N GLY A 63 -10.53 -5.14 -2.76
CA GLY A 63 -11.08 -3.80 -2.55
C GLY A 63 -10.28 -2.91 -1.60
N THR A 64 -9.12 -3.36 -1.11
CA THR A 64 -8.24 -2.48 -0.30
C THR A 64 -7.76 -1.31 -1.15
N THR A 65 -8.08 -0.10 -0.72
CA THR A 65 -7.83 1.11 -1.50
C THR A 65 -6.99 2.09 -0.70
N VAL A 66 -5.90 2.54 -1.31
CA VAL A 66 -4.99 3.55 -0.73
C VAL A 66 -5.29 4.91 -1.34
N SER A 67 -5.67 5.87 -0.51
CA SER A 67 -5.63 7.28 -0.92
C SER A 67 -4.19 7.79 -0.91
N ASN A 68 -3.83 8.60 -1.91
CA ASN A 68 -2.51 9.21 -2.01
C ASN A 68 -2.56 10.74 -2.19
N LEU A 69 -3.72 11.37 -2.04
CA LEU A 69 -3.89 12.81 -2.23
C LEU A 69 -4.75 13.39 -1.11
N ARG A 70 -4.28 14.47 -0.49
CA ARG A 70 -5.07 15.24 0.46
C ARG A 70 -6.08 16.13 -0.27
N HIS A 71 -7.27 16.27 0.30
CA HIS A 71 -8.29 17.18 -0.23
C HIS A 71 -7.87 18.66 -0.21
N ASP A 72 -6.99 19.06 0.72
CA ASP A 72 -6.46 20.42 0.79
C ASP A 72 -5.33 20.71 -0.22
N GLY A 73 -4.92 19.70 -1.01
CA GLY A 73 -3.88 19.83 -2.03
C GLY A 73 -2.46 20.07 -1.49
N LYS A 74 -2.27 20.12 -0.16
CA LYS A 74 -0.96 20.34 0.47
C LYS A 74 -0.09 19.09 0.42
N ASN A 75 1.18 19.24 0.75
CA ASN A 75 2.07 18.11 0.96
C ASN A 75 1.59 17.21 2.10
N HIS A 76 1.93 15.94 2.01
CA HIS A 76 1.67 14.98 3.06
C HIS A 76 2.69 15.15 4.18
N ARG A 77 2.22 14.96 5.41
CA ARG A 77 3.07 14.88 6.59
C ARG A 77 3.06 13.47 7.14
N SER A 78 4.19 13.03 7.69
CA SER A 78 4.36 11.68 8.23
C SER A 78 4.99 11.75 9.62
N MET A 79 4.50 10.92 10.55
CA MET A 79 5.03 10.84 11.91
C MET A 79 6.30 10.00 11.91
N VAL A 80 7.47 10.59 12.15
CA VAL A 80 8.77 9.89 12.17
C VAL A 80 9.44 10.20 13.50
N ASN A 81 9.72 9.17 14.29
CA ASN A 81 10.36 9.29 15.62
C ASN A 81 9.68 10.33 16.55
N GLY A 82 8.35 10.35 16.55
CA GLY A 82 7.56 11.28 17.38
C GLY A 82 7.40 12.69 16.81
N GLU A 83 8.00 12.99 15.65
CA GLU A 83 7.87 14.28 14.98
C GLU A 83 7.03 14.18 13.70
N LEU A 84 6.17 15.18 13.47
CA LEU A 84 5.36 15.26 12.27
C LEU A 84 6.11 16.04 11.17
N ILE A 85 6.74 15.33 10.25
CA ILE A 85 7.61 15.89 9.21
C ILE A 85 6.84 16.10 7.89
N ASP A 86 7.09 17.22 7.19
CA ASP A 86 6.65 17.39 5.80
C ASP A 86 7.48 16.50 4.86
N THR A 87 6.79 15.62 4.13
CA THR A 87 7.43 14.72 3.17
C THR A 87 7.93 15.43 1.91
N GLY A 88 7.51 16.69 1.68
CA GLY A 88 7.72 17.39 0.41
C GLY A 88 6.88 16.84 -0.74
N ARG A 89 5.98 15.89 -0.48
CA ARG A 89 5.20 15.19 -1.51
C ARG A 89 3.75 15.60 -1.51
N ARG A 90 3.28 16.14 -2.64
CA ARG A 90 1.85 16.32 -2.90
C ARG A 90 1.09 14.99 -2.98
N LYS A 91 1.76 13.90 -3.38
CA LYS A 91 1.17 12.54 -3.38
C LYS A 91 2.00 11.55 -2.56
N PHE A 92 1.36 10.91 -1.58
CA PHE A 92 1.98 9.93 -0.70
C PHE A 92 0.90 8.98 -0.16
N GLY A 93 1.00 7.70 -0.51
CA GLY A 93 0.05 6.66 -0.16
C GLY A 93 0.29 6.12 1.25
N THR A 94 0.82 4.91 1.36
CA THR A 94 1.03 4.25 2.66
C THR A 94 2.40 3.59 2.75
N ILE A 95 2.87 3.39 3.98
CA ILE A 95 4.02 2.52 4.29
C ILE A 95 3.47 1.33 5.06
N VAL A 96 3.65 0.14 4.53
CA VAL A 96 3.14 -1.11 5.11
C VAL A 96 4.33 -1.98 5.50
N GLY A 97 4.38 -2.40 6.77
CA GLY A 97 5.39 -3.31 7.28
C GLY A 97 5.21 -4.75 6.78
N ASP A 98 6.20 -5.59 7.08
CA ASP A 98 6.20 -6.99 6.67
C ASP A 98 5.06 -7.77 7.33
N GLY A 99 4.49 -8.75 6.62
CA GLY A 99 3.46 -9.64 7.14
C GLY A 99 2.09 -9.00 7.36
N VAL A 100 1.87 -7.75 6.91
CA VAL A 100 0.57 -7.08 7.08
C VAL A 100 -0.51 -7.69 6.19
N HIS A 101 -1.68 -7.94 6.76
CA HIS A 101 -2.85 -8.48 6.04
C HIS A 101 -4.05 -7.55 6.18
N THR A 102 -4.54 -6.99 5.07
CA THR A 102 -5.75 -6.17 5.13
C THR A 102 -7.01 -7.01 4.93
N GLY A 103 -8.06 -6.68 5.68
CA GLY A 103 -9.40 -7.17 5.38
C GLY A 103 -9.92 -6.63 4.05
N ILE A 104 -10.92 -7.30 3.48
CA ILE A 104 -11.60 -6.81 2.27
C ILE A 104 -12.17 -5.40 2.49
N ASN A 105 -12.19 -4.58 1.45
CA ASN A 105 -12.71 -3.20 1.47
C ASN A 105 -12.06 -2.29 2.54
N THR A 106 -10.80 -2.54 2.91
CA THR A 106 -10.06 -1.64 3.78
C THR A 106 -9.77 -0.32 3.07
N SER A 107 -10.04 0.81 3.74
CA SER A 107 -9.77 2.15 3.22
C SER A 107 -8.62 2.79 3.98
N ILE A 108 -7.50 3.08 3.29
CA ILE A 108 -6.29 3.63 3.91
C ILE A 108 -6.16 5.11 3.57
N TYR A 109 -6.16 5.96 4.60
CA TYR A 109 -5.90 7.39 4.45
C TYR A 109 -4.49 7.63 3.92
N PRO A 110 -4.22 8.77 3.31
CA PRO A 110 -2.89 9.01 2.80
C PRO A 110 -1.90 9.32 3.93
N GLY A 111 -0.65 8.92 3.73
CA GLY A 111 0.45 9.01 4.68
C GLY A 111 0.39 8.06 5.89
N ARG A 112 -0.50 7.06 5.89
CA ARG A 112 -0.63 6.11 7.00
C ARG A 112 0.42 5.02 6.99
N LYS A 113 0.75 4.53 8.18
CA LYS A 113 1.66 3.41 8.41
C LYS A 113 0.95 2.23 9.04
N LEU A 114 1.25 1.03 8.57
CA LEU A 114 0.78 -0.21 9.18
C LEU A 114 1.97 -0.99 9.72
N TRP A 115 1.98 -1.25 11.03
CA TRP A 115 3.07 -1.95 11.72
C TRP A 115 3.21 -3.40 11.24
N PRO A 116 4.43 -3.97 11.20
CA PRO A 116 4.62 -5.37 10.83
C PRO A 116 3.71 -6.34 11.58
N ASN A 117 3.25 -7.38 10.88
CA ASN A 117 2.39 -8.47 11.38
C ASN A 117 1.03 -8.02 11.95
N THR A 118 0.57 -6.82 11.60
CA THR A 118 -0.78 -6.37 11.94
C THR A 118 -1.78 -6.66 10.84
N SER A 119 -3.07 -6.67 11.20
CA SER A 119 -4.15 -6.87 10.25
C SER A 119 -5.26 -5.85 10.45
N THR A 120 -5.93 -5.48 9.36
CA THR A 120 -7.19 -4.74 9.43
C THR A 120 -8.38 -5.69 9.37
N ARG A 121 -9.51 -5.26 9.91
CA ARG A 121 -10.79 -5.96 9.76
C ARG A 121 -11.43 -5.64 8.40
N PRO A 122 -12.34 -6.49 7.90
CA PRO A 122 -13.16 -6.15 6.74
C PRO A 122 -13.86 -4.78 6.91
N GLY A 123 -13.74 -3.91 5.91
CA GLY A 123 -14.34 -2.57 5.89
C GLY A 123 -13.67 -1.53 6.79
N GLU A 124 -12.54 -1.83 7.40
CA GLU A 124 -11.87 -0.90 8.32
C GLU A 124 -11.34 0.35 7.59
N ILE A 125 -11.44 1.50 8.25
CA ILE A 125 -10.89 2.77 7.79
C ILE A 125 -9.65 3.09 8.61
N VAL A 126 -8.47 2.99 7.99
CA VAL A 126 -7.18 3.31 8.61
C VAL A 126 -6.98 4.83 8.55
N GLN A 127 -7.45 5.54 9.58
CA GLN A 127 -7.35 7.01 9.68
C GLN A 127 -6.08 7.49 10.40
N LYS A 128 -5.49 6.62 11.22
CA LYS A 128 -4.25 6.84 11.96
C LYS A 128 -3.28 5.71 11.67
N ASP A 129 -2.02 5.89 12.04
CA ASP A 129 -1.04 4.82 11.92
C ASP A 129 -1.46 3.66 12.84
N ILE A 130 -1.39 2.44 12.34
CA ILE A 130 -1.51 1.22 13.15
C ILE A 130 -0.11 0.94 13.66
N THR A 131 0.08 1.06 14.97
CA THR A 131 1.35 0.83 15.67
C THR A 131 1.36 -0.55 16.31
N GLU A 132 2.49 -0.91 16.91
CA GLU A 132 2.62 -2.09 17.78
C GLU A 132 1.49 -2.12 18.83
N VAL A 133 0.97 -3.32 19.08
CA VAL A 133 0.04 -3.62 20.18
C VAL A 133 0.83 -4.11 21.38
#